data_AF-A0A919EZN0-F1
#
_entry.id   AF-A0A919EZN0-F1
#
_cell.length_a   1.000
_cell.length_b   1.000
_cell.length_c   1.000
_cell.angle_alpha   90.00
_cell.angle_beta   90.00
_cell.angle_gamma   90.00
#
_symmetry.space_group_name_H-M   'P 1'
#
loop_
_entity.id
_entity.type
_entity.pdbx_description
1 polymer ?
#
loop_
_entity_poly.entity_id
_entity_poly.type
_entity_poly.pdbx_seq_one_letter_code
_entity_poly.pdbx_strand_id
1 'polypeptide(L)'
;MRPHRSLPHKGATVGAALLSTAAFLAVGLQAVPATAAPAAAHPSPLRAGGLAAKLSPAQHQALLKSARQHTATTARSLGLGAQEKLVVKDVVKDNDGTLHTRYERTYAGLPVLGGDLVVHTPPASLAKGTVSTTFNNKRTIKVRSTAATVSRAAATTKALKAAKTLHAKKPTTDSARKVIWAGTGTPKLAWETVIGGFQDDGTPSRLHVITDATTGKELHRFQAVDTGIGNTRYSGQVSLTTTQSGSTYTLNDGTRGGHKTYNLNHGTSGTGTLFSQSSDTWGDGTNSNAATAGADAHYGAAVTWDFYKNTFGRGDLGLLQEHLRPQRHPQRRRRRLLPRPLRQRLRERLLGRHLLLHDLRRRVGQQRPAHLAGRGRPRDEPRRHLEHRGPGVQR
;
A
#
# COMPACT_ATOMS: atom_id res chain seq x y z
N MET A 1 19.22 -76.04 44.49
CA MET A 1 18.95 -75.73 45.92
C MET A 1 18.47 -74.29 46.07
N ARG A 2 17.48 -74.06 46.93
CA ARG A 2 17.11 -72.82 47.62
C ARG A 2 16.63 -73.29 49.01
N PRO A 3 16.85 -72.58 50.15
CA PRO A 3 16.08 -71.34 50.38
C PRO A 3 16.62 -70.31 51.43
N HIS A 4 15.80 -69.26 51.65
CA HIS A 4 15.55 -68.51 52.91
C HIS A 4 16.58 -67.51 53.49
N ARG A 5 16.21 -66.21 53.60
CA ARG A 5 15.67 -65.44 54.79
C ARG A 5 16.79 -64.98 55.76
N SER A 6 16.75 -63.83 56.43
CA SER A 6 15.65 -62.88 56.78
C SER A 6 16.16 -61.46 57.13
N LEU A 7 15.25 -60.47 57.16
CA LEU A 7 15.43 -59.11 57.73
C LEU A 7 15.21 -59.09 59.27
N PRO A 8 15.70 -58.05 60.00
CA PRO A 8 14.79 -57.00 60.58
C PRO A 8 15.37 -55.55 60.45
N HIS A 9 14.59 -54.49 60.16
CA HIS A 9 13.80 -53.59 61.06
C HIS A 9 14.63 -52.68 62.02
N LYS A 10 14.28 -51.41 62.35
CA LYS A 10 13.31 -50.38 61.87
C LYS A 10 13.58 -49.04 62.62
N GLY A 11 13.10 -47.89 62.09
CA GLY A 11 12.86 -46.63 62.84
C GLY A 11 13.67 -45.41 62.34
N ALA A 12 13.13 -44.17 62.23
CA ALA A 12 11.80 -43.65 62.60
C ALA A 12 11.34 -42.46 61.70
N THR A 13 10.03 -42.18 61.74
CA THR A 13 9.27 -41.01 61.18
C THR A 13 9.44 -39.74 62.06
N VAL A 14 9.24 -38.46 61.68
CA VAL A 14 8.08 -37.69 61.11
C VAL A 14 8.62 -36.30 60.64
N GLY A 15 8.03 -35.46 59.75
CA GLY A 15 6.85 -35.59 58.89
C GLY A 15 5.91 -34.35 58.78
N ALA A 16 6.32 -33.22 58.17
CA ALA A 16 5.47 -32.06 57.80
C ALA A 16 5.89 -31.49 56.41
N ALA A 17 5.08 -31.45 55.35
CA ALA A 17 3.74 -30.88 55.12
C ALA A 17 3.74 -29.36 54.81
N LEU A 18 3.80 -29.02 53.52
CA LEU A 18 3.23 -27.78 52.98
C LEU A 18 2.66 -28.05 51.58
N LEU A 19 1.34 -27.85 51.44
CA LEU A 19 0.59 -28.04 50.20
C LEU A 19 0.60 -26.73 49.39
N SER A 20 0.70 -26.82 48.07
CA SER A 20 0.43 -25.70 47.15
C SER A 20 -0.20 -26.25 45.89
N THR A 21 -1.54 -26.23 45.86
CA THR A 21 -2.37 -26.77 44.78
C THR A 21 -2.42 -25.82 43.58
N ALA A 22 -1.69 -26.15 42.52
CA ALA A 22 -1.90 -25.58 41.19
C ALA A 22 -2.77 -26.56 40.36
N ALA A 23 -4.07 -26.31 40.30
CA ALA A 23 -5.00 -27.12 39.52
C ALA A 23 -4.81 -26.87 38.02
N PHE A 24 -4.13 -27.77 37.31
CA PHE A 24 -4.18 -27.81 35.86
C PHE A 24 -5.54 -28.34 35.41
N LEU A 25 -6.44 -27.42 35.04
CA LEU A 25 -7.61 -27.72 34.22
C LEU A 25 -7.14 -28.18 32.83
N ALA A 26 -6.93 -29.49 32.70
CA ALA A 26 -6.73 -30.14 31.42
C ALA A 26 -8.04 -30.09 30.62
N VAL A 27 -8.28 -28.97 29.93
CA VAL A 27 -9.30 -28.89 28.89
C VAL A 27 -8.86 -29.80 27.76
N GLY A 28 -9.39 -31.02 27.74
CA GLY A 28 -9.22 -31.96 26.65
C GLY A 28 -9.94 -31.45 25.41
N LEU A 29 -9.31 -30.52 24.68
CA LEU A 29 -9.67 -30.27 23.29
C LEU A 29 -9.38 -31.55 22.53
N GLN A 30 -10.43 -32.33 22.26
CA GLN A 30 -10.32 -33.40 21.29
C GLN A 30 -9.92 -32.76 19.95
N ALA A 31 -8.78 -33.18 19.43
CA ALA A 31 -8.29 -32.76 18.13
C ALA A 31 -9.16 -33.40 17.06
N VAL A 32 -10.36 -32.85 16.85
CA VAL A 32 -11.15 -33.10 15.66
C VAL A 32 -10.26 -32.69 14.49
N PRO A 33 -9.90 -33.59 13.56
CA PRO A 33 -9.13 -33.19 12.40
C PRO A 33 -9.95 -32.13 11.66
N ALA A 34 -9.38 -30.94 11.51
CA ALA A 34 -9.97 -29.88 10.73
C ALA A 34 -9.97 -30.32 9.26
N THR A 35 -10.99 -31.09 8.90
CA THR A 35 -11.33 -31.39 7.51
C THR A 35 -11.70 -30.07 6.88
N ALA A 36 -10.71 -29.43 6.25
CA ALA A 36 -10.92 -28.25 5.44
C ALA A 36 -12.03 -28.59 4.44
N ALA A 37 -13.18 -27.92 4.55
CA ALA A 37 -14.23 -28.08 3.56
C ALA A 37 -13.61 -27.83 2.18
N PRO A 38 -13.76 -28.75 1.21
CA PRO A 38 -13.13 -28.59 -0.09
C PRO A 38 -13.53 -27.22 -0.64
N ALA A 39 -12.54 -26.40 -0.97
CA ALA A 39 -12.77 -25.05 -1.47
C ALA A 39 -13.75 -25.16 -2.64
N ALA A 40 -14.87 -24.43 -2.56
CA ALA A 40 -15.90 -24.46 -3.58
C ALA A 40 -15.23 -24.21 -4.94
N ALA A 41 -15.45 -25.11 -5.89
CA ALA A 41 -14.77 -25.07 -7.18
C ALA A 41 -14.87 -23.66 -7.78
N HIS A 42 -13.74 -23.05 -8.11
CA HIS A 42 -13.72 -21.72 -8.69
C HIS A 42 -14.66 -21.71 -9.91
N PRO A 43 -15.56 -20.70 -10.05
CA PRO A 43 -16.68 -20.72 -11.00
C PRO A 43 -16.23 -20.54 -12.47
N SER A 44 -14.96 -20.80 -12.76
CA SER A 44 -14.40 -20.87 -14.09
C SER A 44 -13.28 -21.92 -14.03
N PRO A 45 -13.26 -22.92 -14.93
CA PRO A 45 -12.10 -23.80 -15.02
C PRO A 45 -10.87 -22.93 -15.27
N LEU A 46 -9.77 -23.20 -14.55
CA LEU A 46 -8.47 -22.65 -14.91
C LEU A 46 -8.24 -23.00 -16.38
N ARG A 47 -8.19 -21.99 -17.26
CA ARG A 47 -7.89 -22.22 -18.67
C ARG A 47 -6.48 -22.77 -18.70
N ALA A 48 -6.31 -24.09 -18.89
CA ALA A 48 -5.00 -24.74 -18.76
C ALA A 48 -3.93 -24.16 -19.71
N GLY A 49 -4.36 -23.58 -20.83
CA GLY A 49 -3.49 -22.86 -21.76
C GLY A 49 -3.21 -21.40 -21.39
N GLY A 50 -3.91 -20.77 -20.44
CA GLY A 50 -3.68 -19.38 -19.99
C GLY A 50 -2.52 -19.24 -18.97
N LEU A 51 -1.58 -20.18 -18.98
CA LEU A 51 -0.33 -20.12 -18.23
C LEU A 51 0.78 -19.70 -19.19
N ALA A 52 1.73 -18.89 -18.71
CA ALA A 52 2.87 -18.43 -19.51
C ALA A 52 3.69 -19.61 -20.06
N ALA A 53 3.96 -19.57 -21.37
CA ALA A 53 4.80 -20.52 -22.07
C ALA A 53 6.28 -20.21 -21.83
N LYS A 54 7.11 -21.25 -21.71
CA LYS A 54 8.58 -21.10 -21.69
C LYS A 54 9.06 -20.71 -23.09
N LEU A 55 9.61 -19.51 -23.23
CA LEU A 55 10.20 -19.01 -24.47
C LEU A 55 11.72 -19.04 -24.39
N SER A 56 12.39 -19.34 -25.51
CA SER A 56 13.82 -19.07 -25.63
C SER A 56 14.09 -17.56 -25.78
N PRO A 57 15.30 -17.07 -25.44
CA PRO A 57 15.65 -15.65 -25.61
C PRO A 57 15.41 -15.15 -27.06
N ALA A 58 15.71 -15.99 -28.07
CA ALA A 58 15.47 -15.65 -29.46
C ALA A 58 13.97 -15.50 -29.80
N GLN A 59 13.12 -16.38 -29.26
CA GLN A 59 11.66 -16.29 -29.44
C GLN A 59 11.09 -15.03 -28.77
N HIS A 60 11.53 -14.72 -27.54
CA HIS A 60 11.10 -13.51 -26.83
C HIS A 60 11.54 -12.23 -27.56
N GLN A 61 12.78 -12.15 -28.04
CA GLN A 61 13.25 -11.01 -28.84
C GLN A 61 12.50 -10.87 -30.18
N ALA A 62 12.12 -11.97 -30.82
CA ALA A 62 11.28 -11.95 -32.03
C ALA A 62 9.88 -11.36 -31.74
N LEU A 63 9.25 -11.75 -30.62
CA LEU A 63 7.98 -11.18 -30.19
C LEU A 63 8.10 -9.68 -29.86
N LEU A 64 9.14 -9.27 -29.13
CA LEU A 64 9.43 -7.85 -28.85
C LEU A 64 9.63 -7.04 -30.15
N LYS A 65 10.37 -7.58 -31.13
CA LYS A 65 10.60 -6.93 -32.44
C LYS A 65 9.28 -6.76 -33.20
N SER A 66 8.46 -7.82 -33.27
CA SER A 66 7.14 -7.77 -33.90
C SER A 66 6.22 -6.75 -33.23
N ALA A 67 6.13 -6.76 -31.89
CA ALA A 67 5.33 -5.79 -31.14
C ALA A 67 5.78 -4.34 -31.42
N ARG A 68 7.09 -4.08 -31.49
CA ARG A 68 7.65 -2.75 -31.79
C ARG A 68 7.22 -2.25 -33.16
N GLN A 69 7.26 -3.10 -34.18
CA GLN A 69 6.81 -2.78 -35.55
C GLN A 69 5.31 -2.43 -35.61
N HIS A 70 4.48 -3.04 -34.78
CA HIS A 70 3.02 -2.84 -34.79
C HIS A 70 2.52 -1.67 -33.92
N THR A 71 3.38 -1.06 -33.08
CA THR A 71 3.02 0.03 -32.14
C THR A 71 2.09 1.10 -32.70
N ALA A 72 2.34 1.60 -33.92
CA ALA A 72 1.51 2.63 -34.55
C ALA A 72 0.11 2.13 -34.96
N THR A 73 0.00 0.89 -35.43
CA THR A 73 -1.28 0.26 -35.76
C THR A 73 -2.07 -0.07 -34.50
N THR A 74 -1.39 -0.57 -33.45
CA THR A 74 -1.99 -0.79 -32.13
C THR A 74 -2.50 0.53 -31.52
N ALA A 75 -1.75 1.62 -31.60
CA ALA A 75 -2.21 2.92 -31.10
C ALA A 75 -3.47 3.43 -31.83
N ARG A 76 -3.58 3.17 -33.14
CA ARG A 76 -4.78 3.47 -33.94
C ARG A 76 -5.97 2.58 -33.59
N SER A 77 -5.79 1.25 -33.48
CA SER A 77 -6.89 0.34 -33.14
C SER A 77 -7.45 0.58 -31.74
N LEU A 78 -6.59 1.01 -30.80
CA LEU A 78 -6.98 1.46 -29.47
C LEU A 78 -7.59 2.87 -29.44
N GLY A 79 -7.60 3.61 -30.56
CA GLY A 79 -8.12 4.98 -30.61
C GLY A 79 -7.44 5.91 -29.59
N LEU A 80 -6.11 5.86 -29.53
CA LEU A 80 -5.30 6.79 -28.72
C LEU A 80 -5.19 8.16 -29.44
N GLY A 81 -4.91 9.23 -28.68
CA GLY A 81 -4.77 10.56 -29.28
C GLY A 81 -3.56 10.66 -30.23
N ALA A 82 -3.60 11.55 -31.22
CA ALA A 82 -2.51 11.70 -32.21
C ALA A 82 -1.15 12.10 -31.61
N GLN A 83 -1.13 12.67 -30.40
CA GLN A 83 0.10 12.97 -29.66
C GLN A 83 0.62 11.76 -28.87
N GLU A 84 -0.13 10.65 -28.80
CA GLU A 84 0.22 9.47 -28.03
C GLU A 84 0.99 8.44 -28.85
N LYS A 85 2.03 7.84 -28.26
CA LYS A 85 2.75 6.71 -28.86
C LYS A 85 2.97 5.62 -27.82
N LEU A 86 2.97 4.37 -28.28
CA LEU A 86 3.24 3.19 -27.46
C LEU A 86 4.71 2.80 -27.50
N VAL A 87 5.26 2.40 -26.35
CA VAL A 87 6.63 1.89 -26.20
C VAL A 87 6.53 0.48 -25.61
N VAL A 88 6.89 -0.54 -26.39
CA VAL A 88 6.88 -1.94 -25.93
C VAL A 88 7.86 -2.12 -24.78
N LYS A 89 7.38 -2.71 -23.69
CA LYS A 89 8.19 -3.10 -22.55
C LYS A 89 8.45 -4.60 -22.53
N ASP A 90 7.39 -5.39 -22.67
CA ASP A 90 7.48 -6.85 -22.61
C ASP A 90 6.39 -7.53 -23.44
N VAL A 91 6.61 -8.79 -23.82
CA VAL A 91 5.62 -9.68 -24.39
C VAL A 91 5.68 -11.03 -23.67
N VAL A 92 4.65 -11.34 -22.90
CA VAL A 92 4.41 -12.70 -22.39
C VAL A 92 3.54 -13.45 -23.39
N LYS A 93 3.86 -14.72 -23.65
CA LYS A 93 3.03 -15.62 -24.44
C LYS A 93 2.48 -16.71 -23.53
N ASP A 94 1.21 -17.02 -23.66
CA ASP A 94 0.55 -18.13 -22.96
C ASP A 94 0.62 -19.43 -23.78
N ASN A 95 0.46 -20.58 -23.13
CA ASN A 95 0.47 -21.91 -23.75
C ASN A 95 -0.66 -22.09 -24.79
N ASP A 96 -1.80 -21.40 -24.66
CA ASP A 96 -2.87 -21.36 -25.68
C ASP A 96 -2.52 -20.48 -26.90
N GLY A 97 -1.41 -19.75 -26.85
CA GLY A 97 -0.95 -18.84 -27.90
C GLY A 97 -1.41 -17.39 -27.76
N THR A 98 -2.15 -17.04 -26.70
CA THR A 98 -2.44 -15.64 -26.35
C THR A 98 -1.15 -14.86 -26.11
N LEU A 99 -1.10 -13.60 -26.55
CA LEU A 99 0.02 -12.69 -26.33
C LEU A 99 -0.42 -11.51 -25.45
N HIS A 100 0.33 -11.27 -24.38
CA HIS A 100 0.19 -10.16 -23.46
C HIS A 100 1.32 -9.17 -23.70
N THR A 101 1.08 -8.14 -24.50
CA THR A 101 2.08 -7.10 -24.77
C THR A 101 1.90 -5.93 -23.82
N ARG A 102 2.89 -5.68 -22.94
CA ARG A 102 2.91 -4.53 -22.05
C ARG A 102 3.52 -3.33 -22.77
N TYR A 103 2.83 -2.20 -22.71
CA TYR A 103 3.27 -0.94 -23.29
C TYR A 103 3.29 0.18 -22.24
N GLU A 104 4.40 0.93 -22.21
CA GLU A 104 4.39 2.30 -21.73
C GLU A 104 3.84 3.24 -22.81
N ARG A 105 3.51 4.49 -22.42
CA ARG A 105 3.08 5.53 -23.34
C ARG A 105 3.99 6.75 -23.27
N THR A 106 4.06 7.45 -24.40
CA THR A 106 4.49 8.84 -24.44
C THR A 106 3.34 9.72 -24.92
N TYR A 107 3.33 10.99 -24.52
CA TYR A 107 2.42 12.02 -24.99
C TYR A 107 3.24 13.24 -25.42
N ALA A 108 3.15 13.63 -26.70
CA ALA A 108 3.98 14.68 -27.30
C ALA A 108 5.49 14.49 -27.01
N GLY A 109 5.95 13.23 -27.02
CA GLY A 109 7.33 12.85 -26.72
C GLY A 109 7.69 12.75 -25.22
N LEU A 110 6.81 13.14 -24.30
CA LEU A 110 7.03 13.04 -22.85
C LEU A 110 6.58 11.66 -22.33
N PRO A 111 7.33 10.98 -21.44
CA PRO A 111 6.87 9.74 -20.79
C PRO A 111 5.57 9.95 -20.00
N VAL A 112 4.68 8.97 -20.01
CA VAL A 112 3.42 8.98 -19.24
C VAL A 112 3.53 8.02 -18.06
N LEU A 113 3.60 8.55 -16.83
CA LEU A 113 3.68 7.75 -15.61
C LEU A 113 2.28 7.30 -15.14
N GLY A 114 2.11 6.01 -14.92
CA GLY A 114 0.84 5.38 -14.51
C GLY A 114 -0.23 5.31 -15.62
N GLY A 115 0.14 5.62 -16.87
CA GLY A 115 -0.76 5.55 -18.03
C GLY A 115 -0.63 4.28 -18.87
N ASP A 116 0.26 3.36 -18.47
CA ASP A 116 0.60 2.11 -19.13
C ASP A 116 -0.59 1.17 -19.34
N LEU A 117 -0.42 0.21 -20.25
CA LEU A 117 -1.45 -0.73 -20.65
C LEU A 117 -0.87 -2.10 -21.07
N VAL A 118 -1.71 -3.12 -21.01
CA VAL A 118 -1.45 -4.46 -21.57
C VAL A 118 -2.49 -4.74 -22.66
N VAL A 119 -1.99 -5.07 -23.85
CA VAL A 119 -2.80 -5.54 -24.98
C VAL A 119 -2.80 -7.06 -24.98
N HIS A 120 -3.99 -7.64 -24.99
CA HIS A 120 -4.23 -9.08 -25.02
C HIS A 120 -4.65 -9.46 -26.42
N THR A 121 -3.76 -10.14 -27.15
CA THR A 121 -4.04 -10.63 -28.50
C THR A 121 -4.31 -12.13 -28.42
N PRO A 122 -5.51 -12.62 -28.79
CA PRO A 122 -5.81 -14.05 -28.77
C PRO A 122 -4.93 -14.82 -29.78
N PRO A 123 -4.82 -16.15 -29.65
CA PRO A 123 -4.13 -16.96 -30.66
C PRO A 123 -4.76 -16.76 -32.04
N ALA A 124 -3.96 -16.94 -33.10
CA ALA A 124 -4.36 -16.67 -34.48
C ALA A 124 -5.65 -17.40 -34.91
N SER A 125 -5.88 -18.61 -34.41
CA SER A 125 -7.11 -19.40 -34.62
C SER A 125 -8.40 -18.74 -34.10
N LEU A 126 -8.28 -17.81 -33.14
CA LEU A 126 -9.39 -17.08 -32.51
C LEU A 126 -9.38 -15.57 -32.85
N ALA A 127 -8.48 -15.11 -33.72
CA ALA A 127 -8.22 -13.70 -34.00
C ALA A 127 -9.29 -13.03 -34.90
N LYS A 128 -10.57 -13.12 -34.52
CA LYS A 128 -11.69 -12.38 -35.16
C LYS A 128 -11.75 -10.91 -34.70
N GLY A 129 -10.62 -10.21 -34.74
CA GLY A 129 -10.50 -8.78 -34.37
C GLY A 129 -10.59 -8.46 -32.87
N THR A 130 -10.91 -9.43 -32.00
CA THR A 130 -11.02 -9.22 -30.55
C THR A 130 -9.66 -9.06 -29.87
N VAL A 131 -9.13 -7.84 -29.90
CA VAL A 131 -8.03 -7.41 -29.04
C VAL A 131 -8.64 -6.80 -27.79
N SER A 132 -8.43 -7.41 -26.62
CA SER A 132 -8.82 -6.79 -25.34
C SER A 132 -7.64 -5.99 -24.77
N THR A 133 -7.90 -5.04 -23.88
CA THR A 133 -6.85 -4.14 -23.37
C THR A 133 -7.13 -3.73 -21.94
N THR A 134 -6.15 -3.95 -21.07
CA THR A 134 -6.16 -3.50 -19.67
C THR A 134 -5.35 -2.22 -19.59
N PHE A 135 -5.99 -1.11 -19.23
CA PHE A 135 -5.30 0.15 -18.91
C PHE A 135 -5.05 0.22 -17.40
N ASN A 136 -3.87 0.66 -16.97
CA ASN A 136 -3.55 0.82 -15.55
C ASN A 136 -4.44 1.89 -14.90
N ASN A 137 -4.53 3.07 -15.51
CA ASN A 137 -5.40 4.16 -15.04
C ASN A 137 -6.24 4.80 -16.15
N LYS A 138 -5.70 5.79 -16.87
CA LYS A 138 -6.46 6.60 -17.82
C LYS A 138 -6.32 6.10 -19.26
N ARG A 139 -7.46 5.71 -19.86
CA ARG A 139 -7.56 5.38 -21.29
C ARG A 139 -7.13 6.53 -22.19
N THR A 140 -7.50 7.77 -21.86
CA THR A 140 -7.20 8.97 -22.66
C THR A 140 -6.22 9.85 -21.90
N ILE A 141 -5.10 10.21 -22.54
CA ILE A 141 -4.20 11.25 -22.04
C ILE A 141 -4.50 12.54 -22.79
N LYS A 142 -4.74 13.62 -22.05
CA LYS A 142 -4.88 14.99 -22.58
C LYS A 142 -4.44 15.96 -21.50
N VAL A 143 -3.56 16.90 -21.86
CA VAL A 143 -3.09 17.96 -20.95
C VAL A 143 -3.31 19.33 -21.59
N ARG A 144 -3.48 20.37 -20.76
CA ARG A 144 -3.71 21.75 -21.22
C ARG A 144 -2.51 22.33 -21.99
N SER A 145 -1.29 21.98 -21.59
CA SER A 145 -0.04 22.42 -22.22
C SER A 145 1.11 21.50 -21.80
N THR A 146 2.17 21.45 -22.61
CA THR A 146 3.47 20.80 -22.30
C THR A 146 4.57 21.79 -21.93
N ALA A 147 4.25 23.08 -21.86
CA ALA A 147 5.08 24.13 -21.27
C ALA A 147 4.94 24.13 -19.75
N ALA A 148 6.07 24.13 -19.05
CA ALA A 148 6.11 24.16 -17.58
C ALA A 148 6.23 25.61 -17.08
N THR A 149 5.39 26.00 -16.13
CA THR A 149 5.49 27.29 -15.42
C THR A 149 6.47 27.18 -14.25
N VAL A 150 6.51 26.02 -13.60
CA VAL A 150 7.50 25.71 -12.55
C VAL A 150 8.80 25.27 -13.20
N SER A 151 9.91 25.90 -12.83
CA SER A 151 11.24 25.56 -13.34
C SER A 151 11.71 24.18 -12.84
N ARG A 152 12.61 23.55 -13.59
CA ARG A 152 13.27 22.29 -13.18
C ARG A 152 13.96 22.43 -11.82
N ALA A 153 14.62 23.58 -11.59
CA ALA A 153 15.30 23.88 -10.33
C ALA A 153 14.32 23.93 -9.14
N ALA A 154 13.17 24.61 -9.29
CA ALA A 154 12.16 24.68 -8.23
C ALA A 154 11.58 23.29 -7.89
N ALA A 155 11.33 22.45 -8.90
CA ALA A 155 10.91 21.05 -8.69
C ALA A 155 12.01 20.21 -8.01
N THR A 156 13.28 20.45 -8.33
CA THR A 156 14.43 19.79 -7.70
C THR A 156 14.56 20.17 -6.22
N THR A 157 14.52 21.46 -5.89
CA THR A 157 14.52 21.95 -4.50
C THR A 157 13.36 21.35 -3.69
N LYS A 158 12.17 21.22 -4.31
CA LYS A 158 11.02 20.59 -3.66
C LYS A 158 11.26 19.10 -3.37
N ALA A 159 11.80 18.35 -4.32
CA ALA A 159 12.11 16.93 -4.17
C ALA A 159 13.19 16.68 -3.10
N LEU A 160 14.24 17.49 -3.07
CA LEU A 160 15.25 17.46 -2.00
C LEU A 160 14.65 17.78 -0.63
N LYS A 161 13.68 18.71 -0.55
CA LYS A 161 12.95 18.98 0.71
C LYS A 161 12.10 17.77 1.13
N ALA A 162 11.41 17.12 0.20
CA ALA A 162 10.63 15.90 0.48
C ALA A 162 11.53 14.76 1.01
N ALA A 163 12.70 14.54 0.40
CA ALA A 163 13.67 13.55 0.90
C ALA A 163 14.18 13.89 2.31
N LYS A 164 14.47 15.17 2.60
CA LYS A 164 14.84 15.62 3.95
C LYS A 164 13.73 15.42 4.99
N THR A 165 12.46 15.58 4.61
CA THR A 165 11.30 15.26 5.48
C THR A 165 11.17 13.76 5.75
N LEU A 166 11.72 12.90 4.89
CA LEU A 166 11.86 11.45 5.12
C LEU A 166 13.20 11.08 5.78
N HIS A 167 13.85 12.03 6.46
CA HIS A 167 15.13 11.88 7.17
C HIS A 167 16.30 11.31 6.34
N ALA A 168 16.20 11.38 5.01
CA ALA A 168 17.19 10.82 4.09
C ALA A 168 18.60 11.39 4.34
N LYS A 169 19.59 10.48 4.38
CA LYS A 169 21.00 10.79 4.57
C LYS A 169 21.66 10.97 3.20
N LYS A 170 22.47 12.03 3.07
CA LYS A 170 23.18 12.40 1.82
C LYS A 170 22.27 12.44 0.56
N PRO A 171 21.10 13.12 0.58
CA PRO A 171 20.19 13.13 -0.56
C PRO A 171 20.79 13.90 -1.75
N THR A 172 20.94 13.23 -2.89
CA THR A 172 21.48 13.78 -4.14
C THR A 172 20.41 13.83 -5.21
N THR A 173 20.45 14.80 -6.14
CA THR A 173 19.56 14.78 -7.31
C THR A 173 20.21 14.01 -8.44
N ASP A 174 19.66 12.86 -8.78
CA ASP A 174 20.19 11.99 -9.82
C ASP A 174 19.66 12.39 -11.20
N SER A 175 18.39 12.79 -11.28
CA SER A 175 17.79 13.33 -12.51
C SER A 175 16.53 14.17 -12.26
N ALA A 176 16.18 15.03 -13.21
CA ALA A 176 14.90 15.75 -13.23
C ALA A 176 14.39 15.95 -14.67
N ARG A 177 13.24 15.34 -15.01
CA ARG A 177 12.68 15.33 -16.38
C ARG A 177 11.20 15.70 -16.42
N LYS A 178 10.73 16.24 -17.57
CA LYS A 178 9.30 16.48 -17.80
C LYS A 178 8.61 15.16 -18.14
N VAL A 179 7.46 14.92 -17.53
CA VAL A 179 6.59 13.76 -17.75
C VAL A 179 5.13 14.19 -17.79
N ILE A 180 4.25 13.29 -18.23
CA ILE A 180 2.82 13.39 -17.93
C ILE A 180 2.51 12.47 -16.76
N TRP A 181 1.98 13.01 -15.67
CA TRP A 181 1.38 12.21 -14.59
C TRP A 181 -0.02 11.77 -15.02
N ALA A 182 -0.30 10.46 -14.97
CA ALA A 182 -1.61 9.88 -15.26
C ALA A 182 -2.07 8.83 -14.22
N GLY A 183 -1.27 8.57 -13.18
CA GLY A 183 -1.59 7.58 -12.14
C GLY A 183 -2.78 7.92 -11.25
N THR A 184 -3.12 9.21 -11.08
CA THR A 184 -4.32 9.63 -10.34
C THR A 184 -4.92 10.91 -10.92
N GLY A 185 -6.23 11.10 -10.72
CA GLY A 185 -6.94 12.33 -11.12
C GLY A 185 -7.02 12.54 -12.64
N THR A 186 -7.02 13.79 -13.07
CA THR A 186 -6.88 14.19 -14.48
C THR A 186 -5.39 14.20 -14.87
N PRO A 187 -5.00 13.75 -16.07
CA PRO A 187 -3.60 13.81 -16.50
C PRO A 187 -3.02 15.22 -16.46
N LYS A 188 -1.74 15.35 -16.07
CA LYS A 188 -1.06 16.65 -15.92
C LYS A 188 0.37 16.60 -16.42
N LEU A 189 0.87 17.74 -16.93
CA LEU A 189 2.31 17.95 -17.06
C LEU A 189 2.95 18.02 -15.66
N ALA A 190 4.01 17.26 -15.46
CA ALA A 190 4.74 17.18 -14.20
C ALA A 190 6.25 17.15 -14.43
N TRP A 191 6.99 17.46 -13.38
CA TRP A 191 8.39 17.09 -13.22
C TRP A 191 8.48 15.80 -12.41
N GLU A 192 9.19 14.82 -12.94
CA GLU A 192 9.70 13.69 -12.18
C GLU A 192 11.15 14.01 -11.79
N THR A 193 11.40 14.11 -10.49
CA THR A 193 12.75 14.25 -9.93
C THR A 193 13.11 12.98 -9.18
N VAL A 194 14.26 12.40 -9.48
CA VAL A 194 14.82 11.23 -8.79
C VAL A 194 15.88 11.69 -7.81
N ILE A 195 15.71 11.33 -6.53
CA ILE A 195 16.62 11.65 -5.44
C ILE A 195 17.27 10.38 -4.91
N GLY A 196 18.57 10.24 -5.14
CA GLY A 196 19.42 9.19 -4.57
C GLY A 196 19.83 9.48 -3.12
N GLY A 197 20.70 8.64 -2.57
CA GLY A 197 21.19 8.72 -1.19
C GLY A 197 20.75 7.52 -0.36
N PHE A 198 20.54 7.72 0.94
CA PHE A 198 20.14 6.66 1.87
C PHE A 198 18.93 7.10 2.72
N GLN A 199 18.17 6.13 3.22
CA GLN A 199 17.17 6.32 4.27
C GLN A 199 17.87 6.55 5.61
N ASP A 200 17.09 6.82 6.66
CA ASP A 200 17.60 7.06 8.02
C ASP A 200 18.29 5.85 8.64
N ASP A 201 17.81 4.64 8.33
CA ASP A 201 18.39 3.35 8.72
C ASP A 201 19.60 2.89 7.86
N GLY A 202 20.05 3.73 6.92
CA GLY A 202 21.17 3.40 6.03
C GLY A 202 20.81 2.56 4.79
N THR A 203 19.54 2.20 4.58
CA THR A 203 19.06 1.57 3.33
C THR A 203 19.27 2.52 2.16
N PRO A 204 19.87 2.10 1.03
CA PRO A 204 19.95 2.94 -0.16
C PRO A 204 18.56 3.36 -0.65
N SER A 205 18.44 4.61 -1.07
CA SER A 205 17.18 5.27 -1.46
C SER A 205 17.25 5.69 -2.92
N ARG A 206 16.11 5.62 -3.61
CA ARG A 206 15.91 6.14 -4.96
C ARG A 206 14.50 6.69 -5.06
N LEU A 207 14.30 7.86 -4.46
CA LEU A 207 12.98 8.47 -4.26
C LEU A 207 12.58 9.24 -5.53
N HIS A 208 11.53 8.80 -6.19
CA HIS A 208 10.88 9.54 -7.27
C HIS A 208 9.84 10.50 -6.67
N VAL A 209 9.96 11.79 -6.95
CA VAL A 209 9.01 12.83 -6.53
C VAL A 209 8.38 13.46 -7.76
N ILE A 210 7.05 13.37 -7.87
CA ILE A 210 6.27 13.88 -9.00
C ILE A 210 5.63 15.21 -8.61
N THR A 211 6.08 16.29 -9.24
CA THR A 211 5.64 17.67 -8.95
C THR A 211 4.86 18.25 -10.14
N ASP A 212 3.67 18.77 -9.90
CA ASP A 212 2.84 19.48 -10.88
C ASP A 212 3.64 20.64 -11.52
N ALA A 213 3.85 20.59 -12.83
CA ALA A 213 4.73 21.55 -13.52
C ALA A 213 4.07 22.91 -13.78
N THR A 214 2.80 23.09 -13.40
CA THR A 214 2.10 24.39 -13.45
C THR A 214 2.01 25.02 -12.06
N THR A 215 1.69 24.24 -11.03
CA THR A 215 1.37 24.74 -9.67
C THR A 215 2.43 24.47 -8.62
N GLY A 216 3.39 23.58 -8.88
CA GLY A 216 4.44 23.21 -7.92
C GLY A 216 3.91 22.35 -6.76
N LYS A 217 2.66 21.90 -6.81
CA LYS A 217 2.10 20.94 -5.86
C LYS A 217 2.72 19.56 -6.09
N GLU A 218 3.02 18.83 -5.02
CA GLU A 218 3.41 17.43 -5.13
C GLU A 218 2.17 16.59 -5.51
N LEU A 219 2.27 15.79 -6.56
CA LEU A 219 1.20 14.92 -7.04
C LEU A 219 1.34 13.51 -6.46
N HIS A 220 2.58 13.02 -6.37
CA HIS A 220 2.89 11.69 -5.88
C HIS A 220 4.39 11.58 -5.52
N ARG A 221 4.74 10.58 -4.72
CA ARG A 221 6.12 10.15 -4.47
C ARG A 221 6.17 8.65 -4.17
N PHE A 222 7.25 7.99 -4.56
CA PHE A 222 7.48 6.56 -4.32
C PHE A 222 8.98 6.26 -4.31
N GLN A 223 9.40 5.20 -3.62
CA GLN A 223 10.73 4.63 -3.79
C GLN A 223 10.73 3.76 -5.05
N ALA A 224 11.75 3.89 -5.90
CA ALA A 224 11.94 2.98 -7.00
C ALA A 224 12.25 1.58 -6.48
N VAL A 225 11.80 0.58 -7.22
CA VAL A 225 12.18 -0.82 -7.04
C VAL A 225 12.56 -1.41 -8.38
N ASP A 226 13.43 -2.40 -8.33
CA ASP A 226 13.95 -3.16 -9.46
C ASP A 226 13.48 -4.63 -9.33
N THR A 227 13.84 -5.46 -10.31
CA THR A 227 13.45 -6.89 -10.32
C THR A 227 14.69 -7.75 -10.47
N GLY A 228 15.21 -8.19 -9.33
CA GLY A 228 16.34 -9.08 -9.23
C GLY A 228 15.97 -10.55 -9.49
N ILE A 229 16.98 -11.35 -9.78
CA ILE A 229 16.88 -12.81 -9.88
C ILE A 229 17.33 -13.38 -8.54
N GLY A 230 16.51 -14.21 -7.90
CA GLY A 230 16.87 -14.99 -6.72
C GLY A 230 17.08 -16.46 -7.07
N ASN A 231 18.30 -16.99 -6.92
CA ASN A 231 18.58 -18.42 -6.99
C ASN A 231 18.44 -18.99 -5.57
N THR A 232 17.19 -19.26 -5.18
CA THR A 232 16.82 -19.68 -3.83
C THR A 232 17.10 -21.17 -3.60
N ARG A 233 17.21 -21.58 -2.33
CA ARG A 233 17.35 -22.99 -1.95
C ARG A 233 16.05 -23.76 -2.12
N TYR A 234 14.92 -23.16 -1.74
CA TYR A 234 13.64 -23.88 -1.62
C TYR A 234 12.65 -23.62 -2.76
N SER A 235 12.75 -22.49 -3.45
CA SER A 235 11.81 -22.09 -4.53
C SER A 235 12.44 -22.10 -5.93
N GLY A 236 13.70 -22.53 -6.07
CA GLY A 236 14.46 -22.46 -7.31
C GLY A 236 14.75 -21.02 -7.73
N GLN A 237 14.71 -20.75 -9.04
CA GLN A 237 14.90 -19.40 -9.57
C GLN A 237 13.58 -18.60 -9.49
N VAL A 238 13.60 -17.48 -8.76
CA VAL A 238 12.45 -16.59 -8.54
C VAL A 238 12.79 -15.15 -8.90
N SER A 239 11.76 -14.30 -9.04
CA SER A 239 11.93 -12.84 -9.11
C SER A 239 11.85 -12.23 -7.70
N LEU A 240 12.78 -11.31 -7.39
CA LEU A 240 12.84 -10.56 -6.14
C LEU A 240 12.56 -9.08 -6.42
N THR A 241 11.89 -8.37 -5.52
CA THR A 241 11.69 -6.92 -5.64
C THR A 241 12.83 -6.20 -4.89
N THR A 242 13.78 -5.67 -5.65
CA THR A 242 14.99 -5.05 -5.11
C THR A 242 14.91 -3.52 -5.15
N THR A 243 15.91 -2.82 -4.64
CA THR A 243 16.07 -1.36 -4.85
C THR A 243 17.49 -1.06 -5.28
N GLN A 244 17.67 -0.49 -6.47
CA GLN A 244 18.95 0.07 -6.92
C GLN A 244 19.14 1.52 -6.44
N SER A 245 20.33 1.84 -5.94
CA SER A 245 20.82 3.22 -5.82
C SER A 245 22.30 3.28 -6.20
N GLY A 246 22.66 4.21 -7.09
CA GLY A 246 23.96 4.19 -7.75
C GLY A 246 24.20 2.85 -8.48
N SER A 247 25.32 2.19 -8.18
CA SER A 247 25.69 0.87 -8.69
C SER A 247 25.36 -0.29 -7.74
N THR A 248 24.58 -0.05 -6.68
CA THR A 248 24.28 -1.04 -5.64
C THR A 248 22.80 -1.41 -5.66
N TYR A 249 22.52 -2.72 -5.71
CA TYR A 249 21.19 -3.29 -5.50
C TYR A 249 21.04 -3.76 -4.06
N THR A 250 19.81 -3.73 -3.55
CA THR A 250 19.48 -4.18 -2.19
C THR A 250 18.17 -4.97 -2.11
N LEU A 251 18.09 -5.92 -1.18
CA LEU A 251 16.86 -6.67 -0.87
C LEU A 251 15.88 -5.82 -0.03
N ASN A 252 15.24 -4.86 -0.70
CA ASN A 252 14.30 -3.89 -0.15
C ASN A 252 13.07 -3.78 -1.08
N ASP A 253 11.95 -4.37 -0.65
CA ASP A 253 10.68 -4.39 -1.39
C ASP A 253 9.81 -3.21 -0.96
N GLY A 254 9.95 -2.10 -1.67
CA GLY A 254 9.11 -0.90 -1.50
C GLY A 254 7.62 -1.08 -1.89
N THR A 255 7.21 -2.24 -2.43
CA THR A 255 5.85 -2.49 -2.93
C THR A 255 4.97 -3.33 -2.00
N ARG A 256 5.59 -4.16 -1.15
CA ARG A 256 4.92 -5.07 -0.20
C ARG A 256 5.21 -4.69 1.25
N GLY A 257 4.62 -3.59 1.69
CA GLY A 257 4.79 -3.08 3.06
C GLY A 257 6.17 -2.44 3.35
N GLY A 258 7.08 -2.36 2.38
CA GLY A 258 8.41 -1.77 2.58
C GLY A 258 9.41 -2.70 3.28
N HIS A 259 9.26 -4.02 3.13
CA HIS A 259 10.07 -4.99 3.87
C HIS A 259 11.50 -5.11 3.34
N LYS A 260 12.43 -5.35 4.25
CA LYS A 260 13.89 -5.33 4.03
C LYS A 260 14.52 -6.59 4.60
N THR A 261 15.50 -7.16 3.89
CA THR A 261 16.16 -8.40 4.30
C THR A 261 17.61 -8.13 4.72
N TYR A 262 17.91 -8.38 5.99
CA TYR A 262 19.21 -8.10 6.59
C TYR A 262 20.03 -9.38 6.76
N ASN A 263 21.34 -9.27 6.55
CA ASN A 263 22.34 -10.28 6.87
C ASN A 263 22.90 -10.02 8.27
N LEU A 264 22.75 -10.99 9.19
CA LEU A 264 23.38 -10.96 10.52
C LEU A 264 24.84 -11.41 10.50
N ASN A 265 25.38 -11.82 9.35
CA ASN A 265 26.76 -12.29 9.16
C ASN A 265 27.16 -13.38 10.16
N HIS A 266 26.33 -14.42 10.25
CA HIS A 266 26.43 -15.53 11.21
C HIS A 266 26.27 -15.15 12.71
N GLY A 267 25.96 -13.89 13.03
CA GLY A 267 25.52 -13.48 14.36
C GLY A 267 24.12 -13.96 14.71
N THR A 268 23.83 -14.08 16.02
CA THR A 268 22.53 -14.50 16.58
C THR A 268 21.72 -13.35 17.18
N SER A 269 22.24 -12.13 17.15
CA SER A 269 21.59 -10.92 17.68
C SER A 269 22.08 -9.66 16.94
N GLY A 270 21.43 -8.51 17.20
CA GLY A 270 21.69 -7.24 16.52
C GLY A 270 20.76 -6.98 15.33
N THR A 271 20.96 -5.85 14.64
CA THR A 271 20.13 -5.42 13.50
C THR A 271 20.57 -6.01 12.17
N GLY A 272 21.82 -6.50 12.08
CA GLY A 272 22.44 -6.92 10.83
C GLY A 272 22.74 -5.76 9.88
N THR A 273 23.13 -6.11 8.65
CA THR A 273 23.35 -5.18 7.53
C THR A 273 22.40 -5.51 6.40
N LEU A 274 21.86 -4.50 5.70
CA LEU A 274 20.95 -4.76 4.58
C LEU A 274 21.70 -5.54 3.48
N PHE A 275 21.11 -6.63 2.99
CA PHE A 275 21.68 -7.37 1.87
C PHE A 275 21.87 -6.44 0.66
N SER A 276 23.12 -6.31 0.22
CA SER A 276 23.55 -5.36 -0.80
C SER A 276 24.68 -5.93 -1.65
N GLN A 277 24.67 -5.66 -2.96
CA GLN A 277 25.71 -6.09 -3.91
C GLN A 277 25.63 -5.29 -5.23
N SER A 278 26.60 -5.49 -6.12
CA SER A 278 26.71 -4.78 -7.42
C SER A 278 25.93 -5.40 -8.58
N SER A 279 25.50 -6.66 -8.46
CA SER A 279 24.64 -7.34 -9.43
C SER A 279 23.24 -7.57 -8.86
N ASP A 280 22.21 -7.69 -9.70
CA ASP A 280 20.86 -8.02 -9.23
C ASP A 280 20.54 -9.52 -9.41
N THR A 281 21.52 -10.37 -9.10
CA THR A 281 21.37 -11.83 -9.08
C THR A 281 21.88 -12.36 -7.75
N TRP A 282 20.97 -12.92 -6.96
CA TRP A 282 21.14 -13.21 -5.53
C TRP A 282 21.21 -14.72 -5.31
N GLY A 283 22.30 -15.18 -4.69
CA GLY A 283 22.50 -16.59 -4.37
C GLY A 283 22.84 -17.46 -5.58
N ASP A 284 23.05 -18.74 -5.27
CA ASP A 284 23.40 -19.81 -6.22
C ASP A 284 22.69 -21.15 -5.88
N GLY A 285 21.72 -21.14 -4.98
CA GLY A 285 21.03 -22.34 -4.49
C GLY A 285 21.82 -23.16 -3.46
N THR A 286 23.04 -22.76 -3.07
CA THR A 286 23.84 -23.43 -2.03
C THR A 286 23.71 -22.77 -0.66
N ASN A 287 23.88 -23.57 0.41
CA ASN A 287 23.86 -23.07 1.80
C ASN A 287 25.12 -22.26 2.17
N SER A 288 26.22 -22.43 1.43
CA SER A 288 27.48 -21.67 1.61
C SER A 288 27.36 -20.21 1.16
N ASN A 289 26.40 -19.89 0.30
CA ASN A 289 26.18 -18.55 -0.21
C ASN A 289 25.09 -17.84 0.62
N ALA A 290 25.49 -16.84 1.41
CA ALA A 290 24.56 -16.08 2.25
C ALA A 290 23.44 -15.40 1.45
N ALA A 291 23.67 -15.02 0.19
CA ALA A 291 22.65 -14.43 -0.66
C ALA A 291 21.59 -15.43 -1.13
N THR A 292 21.85 -16.75 -1.08
CA THR A 292 20.80 -17.78 -1.26
C THR A 292 19.79 -17.69 -0.13
N ALA A 293 20.25 -17.69 1.12
CA ALA A 293 19.38 -17.54 2.30
C ALA A 293 18.68 -16.18 2.34
N GLY A 294 19.36 -15.11 1.90
CA GLY A 294 18.75 -13.80 1.69
C GLY A 294 17.62 -13.83 0.66
N ALA A 295 17.83 -14.50 -0.47
CA ALA A 295 16.82 -14.67 -1.52
C ALA A 295 15.61 -15.49 -1.05
N ASP A 296 15.82 -16.61 -0.34
CA ASP A 296 14.73 -17.41 0.27
C ASP A 296 13.91 -16.57 1.26
N ALA A 297 14.57 -15.83 2.17
CA ALA A 297 13.90 -15.01 3.18
C ALA A 297 13.11 -13.85 2.55
N HIS A 298 13.70 -13.18 1.54
CA HIS A 298 13.07 -12.07 0.84
C HIS A 298 11.86 -12.52 0.01
N TYR A 299 12.01 -13.62 -0.76
CA TYR A 299 10.89 -14.21 -1.50
C TYR A 299 9.79 -14.70 -0.56
N GLY A 300 10.16 -15.38 0.53
CA GLY A 300 9.23 -15.86 1.56
C GLY A 300 8.39 -14.74 2.18
N ALA A 301 9.01 -13.60 2.49
CA ALA A 301 8.31 -12.41 2.99
C ALA A 301 7.34 -11.85 1.95
N ALA A 302 7.78 -11.72 0.69
CA ALA A 302 6.95 -11.22 -0.41
C ALA A 302 5.69 -12.08 -0.65
N VAL A 303 5.83 -13.41 -0.78
CA VAL A 303 4.68 -14.30 -1.00
C VAL A 303 3.77 -14.39 0.22
N THR A 304 4.32 -14.24 1.43
CA THR A 304 3.53 -14.17 2.67
C THR A 304 2.67 -12.92 2.69
N TRP A 305 3.23 -11.75 2.35
CA TRP A 305 2.47 -10.50 2.26
C TRP A 305 1.37 -10.57 1.19
N ASP A 306 1.69 -11.10 0.01
CA ASP A 306 0.72 -11.29 -1.07
C ASP A 306 -0.41 -12.26 -0.62
N PHE A 307 -0.09 -13.34 0.09
CA PHE A 307 -1.09 -14.24 0.68
C PHE A 307 -2.01 -13.53 1.69
N TYR A 308 -1.45 -12.78 2.66
CA TYR A 308 -2.25 -12.10 3.68
C TYR A 308 -3.16 -11.01 3.09
N LYS A 309 -2.64 -10.24 2.12
CA LYS A 309 -3.40 -9.22 1.39
C LYS A 309 -4.54 -9.83 0.59
N ASN A 310 -4.27 -10.87 -0.20
CA ASN A 310 -5.25 -11.47 -1.09
C ASN A 310 -6.31 -12.30 -0.35
N THR A 311 -5.93 -12.96 0.75
CA THR A 311 -6.83 -13.88 1.50
C THR A 311 -7.65 -13.15 2.56
N PHE A 312 -7.07 -12.19 3.28
CA PHE A 312 -7.71 -11.54 4.42
C PHE A 312 -7.97 -10.03 4.23
N GLY A 313 -7.62 -9.46 3.08
CA GLY A 313 -7.72 -8.02 2.83
C GLY A 313 -6.79 -7.19 3.72
N ARG A 314 -5.87 -7.82 4.47
CA ARG A 314 -4.89 -7.15 5.33
C ARG A 314 -3.65 -6.83 4.52
N GLY A 315 -3.68 -5.66 3.88
CA GLY A 315 -2.49 -4.98 3.37
C GLY A 315 -2.34 -3.61 4.01
N ASP A 316 -1.11 -3.14 4.13
CA ASP A 316 -0.83 -1.83 4.72
C ASP A 316 -1.38 -0.68 3.86
N LEU A 317 -2.00 0.30 4.51
CA LEU A 317 -2.48 1.53 3.89
C LEU A 317 -1.28 2.38 3.42
N GLY A 318 -0.79 2.14 2.19
CA GLY A 318 0.42 2.84 1.71
C GLY A 318 0.65 2.98 0.21
N LEU A 319 0.14 2.08 -0.64
CA LEU A 319 0.25 2.20 -2.11
C LEU A 319 -1.08 1.94 -2.81
N LEU A 320 -1.36 2.75 -3.84
CA LEU A 320 -2.67 2.96 -4.44
C LEU A 320 -3.24 1.70 -5.12
N GLN A 321 -4.19 1.04 -4.46
CA GLN A 321 -5.17 0.16 -5.12
C GLN A 321 -6.59 0.43 -4.59
N GLU A 322 -7.02 1.70 -4.58
CA GLU A 322 -8.40 2.03 -4.26
C GLU A 322 -9.30 1.90 -5.51
N HIS A 323 -9.78 0.68 -5.80
CA HIS A 323 -11.05 0.47 -6.52
C HIS A 323 -11.68 -0.93 -6.34
N LEU A 324 -11.87 -1.35 -5.08
CA LEU A 324 -12.86 -2.37 -4.74
C LEU A 324 -13.88 -1.82 -3.74
N ARG A 325 -14.77 -0.95 -4.23
CA ARG A 325 -16.08 -0.79 -3.58
C ARG A 325 -16.86 -2.09 -3.78
N PRO A 326 -17.51 -2.65 -2.75
CA PRO A 326 -18.41 -3.77 -2.92
C PRO A 326 -19.51 -3.42 -3.93
N GLN A 327 -19.69 -4.26 -4.94
CA GLN A 327 -20.85 -4.21 -5.84
C GLN A 327 -22.12 -4.48 -5.03
N ARG A 328 -22.73 -3.44 -4.46
CA ARG A 328 -24.10 -3.52 -3.93
C ARG A 328 -25.04 -3.69 -5.12
N HIS A 329 -25.33 -4.94 -5.46
CA HIS A 329 -26.39 -5.31 -6.40
C HIS A 329 -27.67 -4.53 -6.06
N PRO A 330 -28.20 -3.71 -6.99
CA PRO A 330 -29.52 -3.14 -6.82
C PRO A 330 -30.57 -4.21 -7.10
N GLN A 331 -30.79 -5.11 -6.14
CA GLN A 331 -32.01 -5.91 -6.03
C GLN A 331 -33.19 -4.93 -5.91
N ARG A 332 -33.73 -4.52 -7.06
CA ARG A 332 -34.86 -3.58 -7.18
C ARG A 332 -36.15 -4.24 -6.67
N ARG A 333 -36.30 -4.39 -5.35
CA ARG A 333 -37.63 -4.52 -4.75
C ARG A 333 -38.38 -3.21 -5.00
N ARG A 334 -39.24 -3.20 -6.03
CA ARG A 334 -40.17 -2.11 -6.33
C ARG A 334 -41.15 -1.93 -5.16
N ARG A 335 -40.78 -1.15 -4.14
CA ARG A 335 -41.78 -0.55 -3.24
C ARG A 335 -42.57 0.47 -4.05
N ARG A 336 -43.80 0.11 -4.43
CA ARG A 336 -44.76 1.05 -5.05
C ARG A 336 -44.85 2.30 -4.19
N LEU A 337 -44.49 3.45 -4.76
CA LEU A 337 -44.76 4.74 -4.16
C LEU A 337 -46.26 5.03 -4.30
N LEU A 338 -46.95 5.27 -3.18
CA LEU A 338 -48.34 5.71 -3.19
C LEU A 338 -48.48 7.02 -4.00
N PRO A 339 -49.57 7.18 -4.80
CA PRO A 339 -49.77 8.37 -5.61
C PRO A 339 -49.90 9.63 -4.73
N ARG A 340 -49.51 10.77 -5.31
CA ARG A 340 -49.31 12.05 -4.59
C ARG A 340 -50.47 12.51 -3.68
N PRO A 341 -51.78 12.32 -3.99
CA PRO A 341 -52.87 12.78 -3.12
C PRO A 341 -52.85 12.20 -1.69
N LEU A 342 -52.30 11.00 -1.51
CA LEU A 342 -52.24 10.32 -0.20
C LEU A 342 -51.10 10.80 0.70
N ARG A 343 -50.10 11.52 0.18
CA ARG A 343 -49.01 12.08 1.00
C ARG A 343 -49.42 13.35 1.75
N GLN A 344 -50.43 14.07 1.26
CA GLN A 344 -50.89 15.33 1.84
C GLN A 344 -51.75 15.07 3.10
N ARG A 345 -52.74 14.17 2.98
CA ARG A 345 -53.63 13.75 4.11
C ARG A 345 -52.90 13.09 5.29
N LEU A 346 -51.71 12.54 5.06
CA LEU A 346 -50.86 11.96 6.12
C LEU A 346 -49.96 13.00 6.81
N ARG A 347 -49.69 14.15 6.18
CA ARG A 347 -48.98 15.29 6.79
C ARG A 347 -49.88 16.08 7.73
N GLU A 348 -51.15 16.28 7.35
CA GLU A 348 -52.13 17.03 8.15
C GLU A 348 -52.52 16.30 9.45
N ARG A 349 -52.66 14.96 9.42
CA ARG A 349 -52.93 14.15 10.63
C ARG A 349 -51.79 14.11 11.65
N LEU A 350 -50.56 14.50 11.29
CA LEU A 350 -49.42 14.55 12.22
C LEU A 350 -49.21 15.94 12.85
N LEU A 351 -49.64 17.02 12.19
CA LEU A 351 -49.56 18.38 12.75
C LEU A 351 -50.67 18.65 13.78
N GLY A 352 -51.86 18.06 13.61
CA GLY A 352 -52.96 18.17 14.58
C GLY A 352 -52.68 17.59 15.97
N ARG A 353 -51.60 16.81 16.15
CA ARG A 353 -51.24 16.20 17.44
C ARG A 353 -50.25 17.01 18.28
N HIS A 354 -49.68 18.10 17.73
CA HIS A 354 -48.69 18.91 18.45
C HIS A 354 -49.30 20.09 19.24
N LEU A 355 -50.52 20.50 18.91
CA LEU A 355 -51.24 21.60 19.58
C LEU A 355 -51.86 21.25 20.93
N LEU A 356 -51.91 19.97 21.31
CA LEU A 356 -52.53 19.51 22.57
C LEU A 356 -51.53 19.34 23.74
N LEU A 357 -50.23 19.56 23.49
CA LEU A 357 -49.17 19.45 24.50
C LEU A 357 -48.60 20.80 24.97
N HIS A 358 -48.98 21.90 24.31
CA HIS A 358 -48.45 23.23 24.64
C HIS A 358 -49.27 23.99 25.69
N ASP A 359 -50.51 23.55 25.97
CA ASP A 359 -51.46 24.26 26.84
C ASP A 359 -51.47 23.73 28.29
N LEU A 360 -51.05 22.49 28.53
CA LEU A 360 -50.94 21.94 29.90
C LEU A 360 -49.79 22.54 30.72
N ARG A 361 -48.79 23.17 30.08
CA ARG A 361 -47.62 23.75 30.76
C ARG A 361 -47.80 25.20 31.22
N ARG A 362 -48.95 25.83 30.97
CA ARG A 362 -49.26 27.22 31.37
C ARG A 362 -50.12 27.38 32.63
N ARG A 363 -50.60 26.28 33.25
CA ARG A 363 -51.54 26.34 34.41
C ARG A 363 -50.97 26.00 35.79
N VAL A 364 -49.66 25.75 35.94
CA VAL A 364 -49.04 25.38 37.24
C VAL A 364 -47.78 26.21 37.53
N GLY A 365 -47.91 27.55 37.45
CA GLY A 365 -46.74 28.44 37.52
C GLY A 365 -47.02 29.90 37.86
N GLN A 366 -48.14 30.20 38.54
CA GLN A 366 -48.34 31.52 39.18
C GLN A 366 -48.05 31.40 40.68
N GLN A 367 -46.94 31.99 41.13
CA GLN A 367 -46.83 32.71 42.40
C GLN A 367 -45.50 33.50 42.44
N ARG A 368 -45.60 34.77 42.86
CA ARG A 368 -44.54 35.78 43.09
C ARG A 368 -44.86 36.42 44.45
N PRO A 369 -43.88 36.91 45.25
CA PRO A 369 -43.23 38.22 45.06
C PRO A 369 -41.70 38.18 45.31
N ALA A 370 -40.79 39.11 44.95
CA ALA A 370 -40.80 40.55 44.62
C ALA A 370 -40.52 41.52 45.81
N HIS A 371 -39.28 42.04 45.89
CA HIS A 371 -38.74 43.29 46.53
C HIS A 371 -37.19 43.14 46.62
N LEU A 372 -36.30 44.14 46.63
CA LEU A 372 -36.33 45.61 46.44
C LEU A 372 -34.91 46.06 45.98
N ALA A 373 -34.75 47.25 45.38
CA ALA A 373 -33.44 47.82 45.01
C ALA A 373 -33.17 49.14 45.76
N GLY A 374 -31.93 49.40 46.19
CA GLY A 374 -31.58 50.58 47.01
C GLY A 374 -30.11 51.03 46.89
N ARG A 375 -29.92 52.34 46.69
CA ARG A 375 -28.71 53.11 46.36
C ARG A 375 -27.60 53.12 47.45
N GLY A 376 -26.35 53.41 47.07
CA GLY A 376 -25.29 53.87 48.01
C GLY A 376 -23.86 54.06 47.47
N ARG A 377 -23.35 55.29 47.47
CA ARG A 377 -21.95 55.79 47.41
C ARG A 377 -21.92 57.09 48.28
N PRO A 378 -20.79 57.73 48.68
CA PRO A 378 -19.35 57.47 48.43
C PRO A 378 -18.42 57.59 49.69
N ARG A 379 -17.07 57.56 49.47
CA ARG A 379 -15.96 58.12 50.33
C ARG A 379 -15.67 57.39 51.67
N ASP A 380 -14.45 57.33 52.24
CA ASP A 380 -13.18 58.11 52.07
C ASP A 380 -11.88 57.25 52.09
N GLU A 381 -10.72 57.91 51.83
CA GLU A 381 -9.30 57.45 51.87
C GLU A 381 -8.64 57.73 53.26
N PRO A 382 -7.29 57.67 53.52
CA PRO A 382 -6.16 56.93 52.92
C PRO A 382 -5.17 56.30 53.95
N ARG A 383 -4.15 55.55 53.48
CA ARG A 383 -2.77 55.39 54.04
C ARG A 383 -1.91 54.63 52.99
N ARG A 384 -0.87 55.20 52.35
CA ARG A 384 0.55 55.35 52.82
C ARG A 384 1.06 54.09 53.55
N HIS A 385 2.20 53.45 53.25
CA HIS A 385 3.40 53.72 52.41
C HIS A 385 3.99 52.34 51.97
N LEU A 386 5.13 52.13 51.27
CA LEU A 386 6.30 52.92 50.85
C LEU A 386 6.92 52.30 49.55
N GLU A 387 8.11 52.74 49.13
CA GLU A 387 8.92 52.22 48.00
C GLU A 387 10.12 51.38 48.46
N HIS A 388 10.70 50.55 47.58
CA HIS A 388 12.10 50.78 47.15
C HIS A 388 12.50 50.02 45.86
N ARG A 389 13.36 50.64 45.04
CA ARG A 389 14.02 50.07 43.85
C ARG A 389 15.50 49.75 44.11
N GLY A 390 15.97 48.60 43.58
CA GLY A 390 17.32 48.33 42.99
C GLY A 390 18.59 48.66 43.79
N PRO A 391 19.80 48.63 43.18
CA PRO A 391 20.17 48.20 41.80
C PRO A 391 21.48 47.33 41.69
N GLY A 392 21.98 47.09 40.46
CA GLY A 392 23.37 46.64 40.15
C GLY A 392 23.52 45.13 39.86
N VAL A 393 23.90 44.58 38.69
CA VAL A 393 24.86 44.87 37.57
C VAL A 393 26.27 44.29 37.77
N GLN A 394 26.82 43.72 36.67
CA GLN A 394 28.14 43.09 36.43
C GLN A 394 28.20 41.55 36.49
N ARG A 395 28.85 40.84 35.56
CA ARG A 395 29.41 41.24 34.25
C ARG A 395 29.43 40.05 33.28
#